data_AF-A0A328VLG7-F1
#
_entry.id   AF-A0A328VLG7-F1
#
_cell.length_a   1.000
_cell.length_b   1.000
_cell.length_c   1.000
_cell.angle_alpha   90.00
_cell.angle_beta   90.00
_cell.angle_gamma   90.00
#
_symmetry.space_group_name_H-M   'P 1'
#
loop_
_entity.id
_entity.type
_entity.pdbx_description
1 polymer ?
#
loop_
_entity_poly.entity_id
_entity_poly.type
_entity_poly.pdbx_seq_one_letter_code
_entity_poly.pdbx_strand_id
1 'polypeptide(L)'
;MLQPVNDRRLVVYRYWVRDGELLGCAVHLYLLLGMLVQTVVGVLALIFLLAHQLDLAVPPLVFEIILGNIAPFCWSRYTGVYKVDAAGRPRAFVSHALLPGMTLSNSMGRKRFLKSVERIAEISRS
;
A
#
# COMPACT_ATOMS: atom_id res chain seq x y z
N MET A 1 21.86 -9.94 4.65
CA MET A 1 22.24 -9.03 3.56
C MET A 1 21.03 -8.20 3.18
N LEU A 2 21.03 -6.89 3.49
CA LEU A 2 19.95 -5.99 3.08
C LEU A 2 20.07 -5.76 1.57
N GLN A 3 19.18 -6.37 0.78
CA GLN A 3 19.08 -6.03 -0.64
C GLN A 3 18.70 -4.55 -0.73
N PRO A 4 19.44 -3.72 -1.50
CA PRO A 4 19.04 -2.34 -1.74
C PRO A 4 17.69 -2.38 -2.45
N VAL A 5 16.64 -2.05 -1.71
CA VAL A 5 15.29 -1.96 -2.25
C VAL A 5 15.35 -0.87 -3.32
N ASN A 6 14.82 -1.16 -4.51
CA ASN A 6 14.74 -0.17 -5.57
C ASN A 6 13.63 0.83 -5.20
N ASP A 7 13.99 1.80 -4.36
CA ASP A 7 13.10 2.73 -3.64
C ASP A 7 12.15 3.52 -4.55
N ARG A 8 12.45 3.60 -5.86
CA ARG A 8 11.67 4.38 -6.83
C ARG A 8 10.30 3.80 -7.16
N ARG A 9 10.02 2.55 -6.77
CA ARG A 9 8.79 1.84 -7.20
C ARG A 9 7.85 1.45 -6.05
N LEU A 10 8.19 1.80 -4.81
CA LEU A 10 7.36 1.52 -3.65
C LEU A 10 6.64 2.78 -3.18
N VAL A 11 5.34 2.66 -2.97
CA VAL A 11 4.48 3.72 -2.46
C VAL A 11 4.11 3.38 -1.02
N VAL A 12 4.61 4.18 -0.07
CA VAL A 12 4.26 4.05 1.35
C VAL A 12 2.94 4.77 1.60
N TYR A 13 1.95 4.06 2.12
CA TYR A 13 0.60 4.59 2.33
C TYR A 13 0.24 4.78 3.82
N ARG A 14 0.94 4.11 4.74
CA ARG A 14 0.79 4.29 6.19
C ARG A 14 2.15 4.24 6.88
N TYR A 15 2.25 4.95 8.01
CA TYR A 15 3.48 5.10 8.78
C TYR A 15 3.27 4.81 10.26
N TRP A 16 4.33 4.39 10.95
CA TRP A 16 4.37 4.17 12.40
C TRP A 16 5.72 4.61 12.94
N VAL A 17 5.72 5.04 14.20
CA VAL A 17 6.94 5.26 14.99
C VAL A 17 6.84 4.33 16.18
N ARG A 18 7.82 3.44 16.36
CA ARG A 18 7.80 2.44 17.41
C ARG A 18 9.21 2.23 17.95
N ASP A 19 9.39 2.37 19.26
CA ASP A 19 10.65 2.03 19.94
C ASP A 19 11.90 2.67 19.28
N GLY A 20 11.74 3.89 18.75
CA GLY A 20 12.79 4.61 17.99
C GLY A 20 12.92 4.21 16.52
N GLU A 21 12.24 3.15 16.07
CA GLU A 21 12.19 2.74 14.67
C GLU A 21 11.07 3.45 13.91
N LEU A 22 11.39 3.81 12.67
CA LEU A 22 10.48 4.42 11.71
C LEU A 22 10.03 3.35 10.71
N LEU A 23 8.74 3.05 10.70
CA LEU A 23 8.16 1.98 9.88
C LEU A 23 7.10 2.55 8.94
N GLY A 24 6.93 1.92 7.79
CA GLY A 24 5.91 2.29 6.82
C GLY A 24 5.41 1.09 6.04
N CYS A 25 4.11 1.03 5.78
CA CYS A 25 3.53 0.00 4.93
C CYS A 25 3.57 0.50 3.49
N ALA A 26 4.21 -0.28 2.62
CA ALA A 26 4.42 0.07 1.23
C ALA A 26 3.81 -0.98 0.30
N VAL A 27 3.42 -0.52 -0.89
CA VAL A 27 2.92 -1.34 -1.99
C VAL A 27 3.69 -0.99 -3.25
N HIS A 28 3.80 -1.94 -4.17
CA HIS A 28 4.48 -1.72 -5.44
C HIS A 28 3.62 -0.85 -6.39
N LEU A 29 4.21 0.18 -7.00
CA LEU A 29 3.51 1.12 -7.89
C LEU A 29 2.83 0.41 -9.07
N TYR A 30 3.50 -0.53 -9.73
CA TYR A 30 2.89 -1.31 -10.82
C TYR A 30 1.70 -2.16 -10.39
N LEU A 31 1.63 -2.56 -9.12
CA LEU A 31 0.49 -3.30 -8.60
C LEU A 31 -0.72 -2.37 -8.44
N LEU A 32 -0.50 -1.16 -7.94
CA LEU A 32 -1.52 -0.10 -7.94
C LEU A 32 -1.96 0.28 -9.36
N LEU A 33 -1.01 0.43 -10.28
CA LEU A 33 -1.30 0.77 -11.67
C LEU A 33 -2.08 -0.34 -12.38
N GLY A 34 -1.71 -1.60 -12.15
CA GLY A 34 -2.43 -2.76 -12.67
C GLY A 34 -3.88 -2.82 -12.18
N MET A 35 -4.11 -2.60 -10.88
CA MET A 35 -5.46 -2.51 -10.32
C MET A 35 -6.28 -1.36 -10.90
N LEU A 36 -5.66 -0.20 -11.10
CA LEU A 36 -6.31 0.94 -11.71
C LEU A 36 -6.76 0.61 -13.14
N VAL A 37 -5.85 0.05 -13.96
CA VAL A 37 -6.15 -0.35 -15.34
C VAL A 37 -7.25 -1.40 -15.37
N GLN A 38 -7.17 -2.44 -14.54
CA GLN A 38 -8.19 -3.49 -14.47
C GLN A 38 -9.56 -2.92 -14.09
N THR A 39 -9.60 -2.02 -13.12
CA THR A 39 -10.85 -1.38 -12.68
C THR A 39 -11.46 -0.53 -13.80
N VAL A 40 -10.65 0.27 -14.50
CA VAL A 40 -11.13 1.08 -15.63
C VAL A 40 -11.67 0.19 -16.75
N VAL A 41 -10.93 -0.85 -17.15
CA VAL A 41 -11.37 -1.79 -18.19
C VAL A 41 -12.63 -2.53 -17.77
N GLY A 42 -12.72 -2.97 -16.51
CA GLY A 42 -13.90 -3.64 -15.97
C GLY A 42 -15.14 -2.75 -15.96
N VAL A 43 -15.00 -1.48 -15.58
CA VAL A 43 -16.11 -0.51 -15.64
C VAL A 43 -16.57 -0.27 -17.07
N LEU A 44 -15.65 -0.13 -18.03
CA LEU A 44 -15.99 0.01 -19.45
C LEU A 44 -16.74 -1.22 -19.98
N ALA A 45 -16.28 -2.41 -19.64
CA ALA A 45 -16.95 -3.66 -19.99
C ALA A 45 -18.35 -3.74 -19.35
N LEU A 46 -18.51 -3.31 -18.10
CA LEU A 46 -19.81 -3.29 -17.42
C LEU A 46 -20.80 -2.35 -18.12
N ILE A 47 -20.36 -1.13 -18.48
CA ILE A 47 -21.18 -0.17 -19.23
C ILE A 47 -21.61 -0.78 -20.57
N PHE A 48 -20.69 -1.44 -21.28
CA PHE A 48 -20.99 -2.09 -22.54
C PHE A 48 -22.03 -3.22 -22.38
N LEU A 49 -21.88 -4.09 -21.37
CA LEU A 49 -22.81 -5.19 -21.12
C LEU A 49 -24.21 -4.68 -20.76
N LEU A 50 -24.30 -3.65 -19.92
CA LEU A 50 -25.57 -3.04 -19.55
C LEU A 50 -26.24 -2.36 -20.75
N ALA A 51 -25.47 -1.70 -21.62
CA ALA A 51 -25.99 -1.09 -22.85
C ALA A 51 -26.57 -2.12 -23.83
N HIS A 52 -26.07 -3.36 -23.81
CA HIS A 52 -26.53 -4.46 -24.66
C HIS A 52 -27.49 -5.43 -23.93
N GLN A 53 -27.95 -5.09 -22.72
CA GLN A 53 -28.86 -5.92 -21.90
C GLN A 53 -28.35 -7.34 -21.66
N LEU A 54 -27.03 -7.51 -21.52
CA LEU A 54 -26.38 -8.80 -21.28
C LEU A 54 -26.23 -9.09 -19.78
N ASP A 55 -27.37 -9.18 -19.09
CA ASP A 55 -27.40 -9.26 -17.62
C ASP A 55 -26.75 -10.53 -17.05
N LEU A 56 -26.73 -11.65 -17.79
CA LEU A 56 -26.06 -12.88 -17.35
C LEU A 56 -24.52 -12.74 -17.25
N ALA A 57 -23.92 -11.82 -18.02
CA ALA A 57 -22.48 -11.60 -18.04
C ALA A 57 -22.02 -10.59 -16.97
N VAL A 58 -22.94 -9.87 -16.34
CA VAL A 58 -22.64 -8.85 -15.32
C VAL A 58 -22.09 -9.47 -14.02
N PRO A 59 -22.74 -10.47 -13.39
CA PRO A 59 -22.24 -11.09 -12.16
C PRO A 59 -20.79 -11.65 -12.24
N PRO A 60 -20.42 -12.44 -13.28
CA PRO A 60 -19.05 -12.97 -13.36
C PRO A 60 -18.01 -11.87 -13.59
N LEU A 61 -18.35 -10.82 -14.36
CA LEU A 61 -17.45 -9.69 -14.58
C LEU A 61 -17.21 -8.91 -13.28
N VAL A 62 -18.28 -8.62 -12.51
CA VAL A 62 -18.15 -7.94 -11.21
C VAL A 62 -17.31 -8.77 -10.25
N PHE A 63 -17.51 -10.09 -10.22
CA PHE A 63 -16.69 -10.99 -9.42
C PHE A 63 -15.21 -10.94 -9.82
N GLU A 64 -14.90 -10.94 -11.12
CA GLU A 64 -13.53 -10.85 -11.62
C GLU A 64 -12.86 -9.52 -11.22
N ILE A 65 -13.58 -8.39 -11.32
CA ILE A 65 -13.06 -7.08 -10.91
C ILE A 65 -12.72 -7.08 -9.42
N ILE A 66 -13.59 -7.62 -8.57
CA ILE A 66 -13.37 -7.70 -7.12
C ILE A 66 -12.16 -8.60 -6.83
N LEU A 67 -12.12 -9.79 -7.43
CA LEU A 67 -11.05 -10.75 -7.22
C LEU A 67 -9.71 -10.20 -7.68
N GLY A 68 -9.66 -9.54 -8.84
CA GLY A 68 -8.46 -8.93 -9.39
C GLY A 68 -7.92 -7.73 -8.60
N ASN A 69 -8.78 -7.05 -7.84
CA ASN A 69 -8.33 -6.00 -6.93
C ASN A 69 -7.87 -6.55 -5.57
N ILE A 70 -8.42 -7.66 -5.08
CA ILE A 70 -8.07 -8.22 -3.76
C ILE A 70 -6.87 -9.17 -3.85
N ALA A 71 -6.84 -10.07 -4.83
CA ALA A 71 -5.81 -11.09 -5.00
C ALA A 71 -4.37 -10.52 -4.98
N PRO A 72 -4.07 -9.36 -5.61
CA PRO A 72 -2.74 -8.79 -5.57
C PRO A 72 -2.33 -8.35 -4.16
N PHE A 73 -3.24 -7.90 -3.29
CA PHE A 73 -2.90 -7.56 -1.91
C PHE A 73 -2.59 -8.82 -1.07
N CYS A 74 -3.27 -9.93 -1.35
CA CYS A 74 -3.02 -11.19 -0.66
C CYS A 74 -1.72 -11.89 -1.13
N TRP A 75 -1.33 -11.72 -2.40
CA TRP A 75 -0.18 -12.42 -3.00
C TRP A 75 1.01 -11.53 -3.37
N SER A 76 0.97 -10.22 -3.11
CA SER A 76 2.09 -9.34 -3.45
C SER A 76 3.28 -9.58 -2.52
N ARG A 77 4.32 -10.19 -3.09
CA ARG A 77 5.67 -10.31 -2.53
C ARG A 77 6.34 -8.95 -2.20
N TYR A 78 5.76 -7.83 -2.63
CA TYR A 78 6.32 -6.49 -2.43
C TYR A 78 5.41 -5.60 -1.59
N THR A 79 4.32 -6.15 -1.05
CA THR A 79 3.45 -5.44 -0.12
C THR A 79 3.78 -5.87 1.30
N GLY A 80 3.96 -4.90 2.19
CA GLY A 80 4.27 -5.17 3.58
C GLY A 80 4.85 -3.97 4.30
N VAL A 81 5.35 -4.23 5.49
CA VAL A 81 6.03 -3.27 6.36
C VAL A 81 7.49 -3.15 5.95
N TYR A 82 7.92 -1.92 5.80
CA TYR A 82 9.29 -1.51 5.50
C TYR A 82 9.80 -0.58 6.60
N LYS A 83 11.10 -0.64 6.90
CA LYS A 83 11.78 0.47 7.57
C LYS A 83 11.81 1.65 6.63
N VAL A 84 11.51 2.84 7.15
CA VAL A 84 11.53 4.08 6.40
C VAL A 84 12.57 5.04 6.97
N ASP A 85 13.08 5.95 6.14
CA ASP A 85 13.92 7.04 6.61
C ASP A 85 13.09 8.19 7.21
N ALA A 86 13.78 9.20 7.74
CA ALA A 86 13.15 10.41 8.29
C ALA A 86 12.31 11.19 7.27
N ALA A 87 12.54 10.99 5.96
CA ALA A 87 11.75 11.56 4.89
C ALA A 87 10.52 10.68 4.51
N GLY A 88 10.36 9.52 5.15
CA GLY A 88 9.28 8.57 4.92
C GLY A 88 9.48 7.69 3.68
N ARG A 89 10.72 7.53 3.20
CA ARG A 89 11.05 6.65 2.06
C ARG A 89 11.38 5.25 2.57
N PRO A 90 10.90 4.18 1.91
CA PRO A 90 11.24 2.81 2.29
C PRO A 90 12.74 2.58 2.10
N ARG A 91 13.31 1.72 2.95
CA ARG A 91 14.75 1.38 2.95
C ARG A 91 15.00 -0.12 3.01
N ALA A 92 14.27 -0.79 3.89
CA ALA A 92 14.45 -2.21 4.15
C ALA A 92 13.10 -2.88 4.36
N PHE A 93 12.87 -4.01 3.72
CA PHE A 93 11.70 -4.83 4.01
C PHE A 93 11.81 -5.44 5.41
N VAL A 94 10.69 -5.49 6.15
CA VAL A 94 10.61 -6.05 7.50
C VAL A 94 9.71 -7.29 7.51
N SER A 95 8.46 -7.15 7.09
CA SER A 95 7.47 -8.23 7.17
C SER A 95 6.31 -7.99 6.21
N HIS A 96 5.67 -9.05 5.73
CA HIS A 96 4.43 -8.97 4.95
C HIS A 96 3.22 -8.64 5.84
N ALA A 97 3.28 -9.02 7.12
CA ALA A 97 2.23 -8.77 8.10
C ALA A 97 2.58 -7.58 9.00
N LEU A 98 1.55 -6.93 9.56
CA LEU A 98 1.73 -5.94 10.62
C LEU A 98 2.42 -6.59 11.82
N LEU A 99 3.40 -5.89 12.39
CA LEU A 99 4.08 -6.36 13.59
C LEU A 99 3.12 -6.29 14.80
N PRO A 100 3.29 -7.15 15.82
CA PRO A 100 2.47 -7.10 17.02
C PRO A 100 2.47 -5.70 17.64
N GLY A 101 1.28 -5.16 17.92
CA GLY A 101 1.10 -3.79 18.43
C GLY A 101 1.02 -2.71 17.36
N MET A 102 1.23 -3.01 16.07
CA MET A 102 0.88 -2.11 14.97
C MET A 102 -0.57 -2.35 14.55
N THR A 103 -1.38 -1.31 14.61
CA THR A 103 -2.81 -1.35 14.26
C THR A 103 -3.16 -0.19 13.31
N LEU A 104 -4.37 -0.22 12.76
CA LEU A 104 -4.86 0.89 11.93
C LEU A 104 -5.08 2.17 12.76
N SER A 105 -5.46 2.04 14.04
CA SER A 105 -5.73 3.17 14.94
C SER A 105 -4.46 3.93 15.35
N ASN A 106 -3.33 3.24 15.48
CA ASN A 106 -2.04 3.86 15.79
C ASN A 106 -1.20 4.21 14.54
N SER A 107 -1.73 3.94 13.35
CA SER A 107 -1.08 4.33 12.10
C SER A 107 -1.21 5.84 11.84
N MET A 108 -0.22 6.39 11.16
CA MET A 108 -0.14 7.81 10.84
C MET A 108 -0.07 8.03 9.33
N GLY A 109 -0.70 9.10 8.87
CA GLY A 109 -0.46 9.64 7.53
C GLY A 109 0.89 10.35 7.46
N ARG A 110 1.43 10.50 6.24
CA ARG A 110 2.75 11.08 5.98
C ARG A 110 3.00 12.41 6.72
N LYS A 111 2.04 13.35 6.67
CA LYS A 111 2.18 14.66 7.32
C LYS A 111 2.33 14.58 8.84
N ARG A 112 1.59 13.69 9.50
CA ARG A 112 1.70 13.47 10.95
C ARG A 112 3.01 12.77 11.29
N PHE A 113 3.39 11.77 10.50
CA PHE A 113 4.67 11.08 10.65
C PHE A 113 5.86 12.04 10.59
N LEU A 114 5.93 12.89 9.56
CA LEU A 114 7.04 13.86 9.41
C LEU A 114 7.15 14.79 10.61
N LYS A 115 6.02 15.32 11.10
CA LYS A 115 5.99 16.14 12.33
C LYS A 115 6.46 15.38 13.57
N SER A 116 6.08 14.10 13.69
CA SER A 116 6.53 13.26 14.81
C SER A 116 8.03 13.02 14.76
N VAL A 117 8.58 12.76 13.56
CA VAL A 117 10.03 12.57 13.37
C VAL A 117 10.80 13.86 13.67
N GLU A 118 10.33 15.01 13.19
CA GLU A 118 10.92 16.32 13.50
C GLU A 118 11.00 16.56 15.02
N ARG A 119 9.88 16.34 15.72
CA ARG A 119 9.83 16.48 17.19
C ARG A 119 10.80 15.53 17.91
N ILE A 120 10.90 14.27 17.47
CA ILE A 120 11.84 13.30 18.06
C ILE A 120 13.28 13.75 17.83
N ALA A 121 13.59 14.28 16.65
CA ALA A 121 14.92 14.79 16.34
C ALA A 121 15.30 16.04 17.16
N GLU A 122 14.33 16.91 17.48
CA GLU A 122 14.51 18.07 18.36
C GLU A 122 14.83 17.64 19.79
N ILE A 123 14.06 16.69 20.35
CA ILE A 123 14.27 16.17 21.70
C ILE A 123 15.64 15.49 21.84
N SER A 124 16.09 14.76 20.82
CA SER A 124 17.41 14.10 20.85
C SER A 124 18.60 15.08 20.76
N ARG A 125 18.37 16.38 20.50
CA ARG A 125 19.42 17.41 20.42
C ARG A 125 19.51 18.29 21.68
N SER A 126 18.50 18.24 22.54
CA SER A 126 18.45 18.95 23.84
C SER A 126 18.96 18.07 24.96
#